data_AF-A0A7C3XS03-F1
#
_entry.id   AF-A0A7C3XS03-F1
#
_cell.length_a   1.000
_cell.length_b   1.000
_cell.length_c   1.000
_cell.angle_alpha   90.00
_cell.angle_beta   90.00
_cell.angle_gamma   90.00
#
_symmetry.space_group_name_H-M   'P 1'
#
loop_
_entity.id
_entity.type
_entity.pdbx_description
1 polymer ?
#
loop_
_entity_poly.entity_id
_entity_poly.type
_entity_poly.pdbx_seq_one_letter_code
_entity_poly.pdbx_strand_id
1 'polypeptide(L)'
;MREKPLYSDPPVAVKRLTIRAMVRLRVEDLAYKVSFSGAKFLVEGSYLYLNLYSGPFFKAYRDYGWKIKSPALGCNKRALYYAREHNLKIRVIVLRKVDRCYEVDPDLWIVFAETTKSINQRNGIPIYLLPWSYFKTVHGDFSYILKRLGNE
;
A
#
# COMPACT_ATOMS: atom_id res chain seq x y z
N MET A 1 -25.45 10.28 -55.89
CA MET A 1 -24.07 10.29 -55.37
C MET A 1 -24.06 11.01 -54.02
N ARG A 2 -23.87 10.26 -52.92
CA ARG A 2 -23.43 10.78 -51.62
C ARG A 2 -22.59 9.69 -50.95
N GLU A 3 -21.49 10.13 -50.36
CA GLU A 3 -20.36 9.37 -49.84
C GLU A 3 -20.71 8.61 -48.54
N LYS A 4 -19.96 7.54 -48.26
CA LYS A 4 -19.96 6.87 -46.95
C LYS A 4 -19.29 7.75 -45.89
N PRO A 5 -19.77 7.70 -44.64
CA PRO A 5 -18.90 7.76 -43.49
C PRO A 5 -18.67 6.34 -42.93
N LEU A 6 -17.42 6.10 -42.58
CA LEU A 6 -16.88 4.89 -41.98
C LEU A 6 -17.07 4.97 -40.46
N TYR A 7 -18.07 4.30 -39.88
CA TYR A 7 -18.04 3.88 -38.47
C TYR A 7 -19.02 2.71 -38.30
N SER A 8 -18.48 1.54 -38.02
CA SER A 8 -19.22 0.33 -37.67
C SER A 8 -19.67 0.40 -36.22
N ASP A 9 -20.97 0.22 -35.98
CA ASP A 9 -21.50 -0.06 -34.64
C ASP A 9 -20.85 -1.33 -34.05
N PRO A 10 -20.46 -1.35 -32.77
CA PRO A 10 -20.07 -2.58 -32.12
C PRO A 10 -21.31 -3.47 -31.90
N PRO A 11 -21.23 -4.78 -32.21
CA PRO A 11 -22.37 -5.67 -32.14
C PRO A 11 -22.80 -5.96 -30.70
N VAL A 12 -24.12 -6.07 -30.56
CA VAL A 12 -24.87 -6.52 -29.38
C VAL A 12 -24.42 -7.93 -28.97
N ALA A 13 -23.39 -8.00 -28.16
CA ALA A 13 -23.00 -9.20 -27.39
C ALA A 13 -22.83 -8.82 -25.92
N VAL A 14 -23.84 -8.11 -25.40
CA VAL A 14 -24.05 -7.96 -23.96
C VAL A 14 -25.17 -8.91 -23.58
N LYS A 15 -24.93 -9.65 -22.51
CA LYS A 15 -25.86 -10.47 -21.71
C LYS A 15 -25.90 -11.96 -22.07
N ARG A 16 -25.47 -12.73 -21.05
CA ARG A 16 -25.79 -14.14 -20.78
C ARG A 16 -25.05 -15.16 -21.63
N LEU A 17 -23.74 -15.29 -21.39
CA LEU A 17 -23.13 -16.61 -21.45
C LEU A 17 -22.07 -16.74 -20.33
N THR A 18 -22.43 -17.60 -19.38
CA THR A 18 -21.52 -18.40 -18.54
C THR A 18 -20.97 -17.78 -17.25
N ILE A 19 -21.89 -17.42 -16.34
CA ILE A 19 -21.65 -17.35 -14.88
C ILE A 19 -20.98 -18.65 -14.33
N ARG A 20 -21.03 -19.78 -15.06
CA ARG A 20 -20.39 -21.05 -14.69
C ARG A 20 -18.90 -21.18 -15.04
N ALA A 21 -18.35 -20.35 -15.93
CA ALA A 21 -16.89 -20.34 -16.20
C ALA A 21 -16.13 -19.39 -15.26
N MET A 22 -16.82 -18.42 -14.65
CA MET A 22 -16.25 -17.45 -13.70
C MET A 22 -15.91 -18.03 -12.32
N VAL A 23 -16.42 -19.22 -11.97
CA VAL A 23 -16.11 -19.89 -10.69
C VAL A 23 -14.73 -20.57 -10.71
N ARG A 24 -14.02 -20.57 -11.86
CA ARG A 24 -12.76 -21.30 -12.06
C ARG A 24 -11.61 -20.47 -12.63
N LEU A 25 -11.72 -19.14 -12.67
CA LEU A 25 -10.56 -18.27 -12.67
C LEU A 25 -10.21 -18.05 -11.20
N ARG A 26 -9.19 -18.76 -10.72
CA ARG A 26 -8.68 -18.67 -9.36
C ARG A 26 -8.50 -17.21 -8.99
N VAL A 27 -9.20 -16.77 -7.96
CA VAL A 27 -8.93 -15.54 -7.20
C VAL A 27 -7.68 -15.77 -6.30
N GLU A 28 -6.73 -16.58 -6.78
CA GLU A 28 -5.49 -16.92 -6.10
C GLU A 28 -4.37 -16.20 -6.89
N ASP A 29 -3.65 -15.31 -6.22
CA ASP A 29 -2.36 -14.71 -6.63
C ASP A 29 -2.32 -13.50 -7.59
N LEU A 30 -3.24 -12.55 -7.48
CA LEU A 30 -3.00 -11.22 -8.07
C LEU A 30 -2.15 -10.35 -7.14
N ALA A 31 -0.91 -10.76 -6.90
CA ALA A 31 0.07 -9.85 -6.33
C ALA A 31 0.67 -8.96 -7.43
N TYR A 32 0.57 -7.65 -7.29
CA TYR A 32 1.07 -6.68 -8.26
C TYR A 32 1.82 -5.54 -7.58
N LYS A 33 2.82 -5.00 -8.30
CA LYS A 33 3.66 -3.92 -7.78
C LYS A 33 3.04 -2.57 -8.11
N VAL A 34 3.02 -1.67 -7.14
CA VAL A 34 2.69 -0.25 -7.36
C VAL A 34 3.85 0.61 -6.86
N SER A 35 4.11 1.72 -7.56
CA SER A 35 5.22 2.61 -7.26
C SER A 35 4.71 4.02 -7.03
N PHE A 36 5.00 4.58 -5.86
CA PHE A 36 4.63 5.96 -5.53
C PHE A 36 5.89 6.76 -5.21
N SER A 37 6.22 7.68 -6.12
CA SER A 37 7.36 8.60 -5.97
C SER A 37 8.67 7.88 -5.62
N GLY A 38 8.96 6.78 -6.31
CA GLY A 38 10.18 5.98 -6.11
C GLY A 38 10.12 4.91 -5.02
N ALA A 39 9.07 4.90 -4.18
CA ALA A 39 8.83 3.81 -3.22
C ALA A 39 8.02 2.69 -3.89
N LYS A 40 8.47 1.44 -3.73
CA LYS A 40 7.80 0.25 -4.25
C LYS A 40 6.91 -0.37 -3.18
N PHE A 41 5.72 -0.79 -3.60
CA PHE A 41 4.75 -1.48 -2.78
C PHE A 41 4.26 -2.73 -3.52
N LEU A 42 3.78 -3.71 -2.78
CA LEU A 42 3.20 -4.93 -3.32
C LEU A 42 1.79 -5.07 -2.75
N VAL A 43 0.79 -5.12 -3.61
CA VAL A 43 -0.55 -5.52 -3.21
C VAL A 43 -0.60 -7.04 -3.23
N GLU A 44 -1.08 -7.68 -2.16
CA GLU A 44 -1.32 -9.12 -2.12
C GLU A 44 -2.44 -9.44 -1.13
N GLY A 45 -3.50 -10.11 -1.62
CA GLY A 45 -4.72 -10.32 -0.85
C GLY A 45 -5.32 -8.98 -0.40
N SER A 46 -5.68 -8.89 0.88
CA SER A 46 -6.23 -7.66 1.50
C SER A 46 -5.16 -6.72 2.05
N TYR A 47 -3.92 -6.80 1.56
CA TYR A 47 -2.78 -6.07 2.11
C TYR A 47 -2.00 -5.29 1.06
N LEU A 48 -1.56 -4.09 1.45
CA LEU A 48 -0.51 -3.34 0.79
C LEU A 48 0.79 -3.47 1.60
N TYR A 49 1.78 -4.12 1.03
CA TYR A 49 3.10 -4.30 1.61
C TYR A 49 4.06 -3.20 1.18
N LEU A 50 4.85 -2.70 2.13
CA LEU A 50 6.00 -1.84 1.87
C LEU A 50 7.22 -2.31 2.67
N ASN A 51 8.41 -2.03 2.15
CA ASN A 51 9.64 -2.17 2.92
C ASN A 51 10.27 -0.81 3.22
N LEU A 52 10.54 -0.56 4.50
CA LEU A 52 11.30 0.59 4.99
C LEU A 52 12.77 0.21 5.22
N TYR A 53 13.58 0.31 4.17
CA TYR A 53 15.04 0.09 4.24
C TYR A 53 15.79 1.15 5.02
N SER A 54 15.33 2.40 4.99
CA SER A 54 15.95 3.48 5.76
C SER A 54 15.69 3.34 7.27
N GLY A 55 14.91 2.35 7.68
CA GLY A 55 14.49 2.17 9.05
C GLY A 55 13.48 3.24 9.52
N PRO A 56 13.17 3.23 10.82
CA PRO A 56 12.20 4.12 11.43
C PRO A 56 12.78 5.53 11.67
N PHE A 57 11.88 6.49 11.92
CA PHE A 57 12.22 7.82 12.40
C PHE A 57 12.35 7.81 13.93
N PHE A 58 13.55 7.52 14.43
CA PHE A 58 13.83 7.34 15.86
C PHE A 58 13.52 8.57 16.75
N LYS A 59 13.62 9.78 16.19
CA LYS A 59 13.43 11.05 16.91
C LYS A 59 12.05 11.67 16.73
N ALA A 60 11.15 11.01 15.99
CA ALA A 60 9.84 11.57 15.64
C ALA A 60 9.01 12.01 16.86
N TYR A 61 9.02 11.24 17.95
CA TYR A 61 8.29 11.63 19.16
C TYR A 61 8.72 13.00 19.71
N ARG A 62 10.00 13.32 19.61
CA ARG A 62 10.54 14.60 20.06
C ARG A 62 10.26 15.69 19.03
N ASP A 63 10.53 15.39 17.77
CA ASP A 63 10.44 16.35 16.67
C ASP A 63 8.98 16.81 16.43
N TYR A 64 8.00 15.96 16.77
CA TYR A 64 6.56 16.24 16.66
C TYR A 64 5.84 16.37 18.02
N GLY A 65 6.58 16.42 19.14
CA GLY A 65 6.01 16.66 20.47
C GLY A 65 4.99 15.61 20.94
N TRP A 66 5.15 14.36 20.52
CA TRP A 66 4.25 13.29 20.91
C TRP A 66 4.43 12.90 22.37
N LYS A 67 3.30 12.69 23.08
CA LYS A 67 3.31 12.12 24.44
C LYS A 67 3.89 10.70 24.45
N ILE A 68 3.68 9.94 23.37
CA ILE A 68 4.17 8.57 23.24
C ILE A 68 5.63 8.59 22.77
N LYS A 69 6.54 8.08 23.61
CA LYS A 69 7.97 7.96 23.30
C LYS A 69 8.22 6.76 22.40
N SER A 70 7.88 6.90 21.12
CA SER A 70 7.97 5.82 20.13
C SER A 70 8.60 6.34 18.82
N PRO A 71 9.52 5.58 18.20
CA PRO A 71 9.94 5.84 16.83
C PRO A 71 8.74 5.83 15.89
N ALA A 72 8.85 6.44 14.71
CA ALA A 72 7.79 6.39 13.71
C ALA A 72 8.14 5.52 12.51
N LEU A 73 7.12 4.93 11.91
CA LEU A 73 7.19 4.44 10.54
C LEU A 73 6.58 5.50 9.62
N GLY A 74 7.14 5.65 8.41
CA GLY A 74 6.72 6.66 7.45
C GLY A 74 6.19 6.02 6.17
N CYS A 75 5.12 6.58 5.62
CA CYS A 75 4.55 6.13 4.35
C CYS A 75 4.18 7.33 3.47
N ASN A 76 4.28 7.15 2.15
CA ASN A 76 3.85 8.15 1.17
C ASN A 76 2.32 8.33 1.27
N LYS A 77 1.86 9.59 1.32
CA LYS A 77 0.42 9.92 1.32
C LYS A 77 -0.36 9.15 0.25
N ARG A 78 0.16 9.09 -0.99
CA ARG A 78 -0.51 8.40 -2.10
C ARG A 78 -0.73 6.91 -1.82
N ALA A 79 0.23 6.24 -1.19
CA ALA A 79 0.11 4.83 -0.84
C ALA A 79 -0.91 4.59 0.27
N LEU A 80 -0.97 5.49 1.28
CA LEU A 80 -1.98 5.41 2.33
C LEU A 80 -3.40 5.56 1.79
N TYR A 81 -3.61 6.57 0.94
CA TYR A 81 -4.91 6.84 0.33
C TYR A 81 -5.32 5.74 -0.65
N TYR A 82 -4.35 5.21 -1.42
CA TYR A 82 -4.57 4.03 -2.25
C TYR A 82 -5.03 2.82 -1.43
N ALA A 83 -4.35 2.53 -0.31
CA ALA A 83 -4.76 1.43 0.58
C ALA A 83 -6.19 1.62 1.08
N ARG A 84 -6.55 2.83 1.50
CA ARG A 84 -7.91 3.18 1.94
C ARG A 84 -8.95 2.99 0.83
N GLU A 85 -8.72 3.55 -0.36
CA GLU A 85 -9.65 3.48 -1.51
C GLU A 85 -9.91 2.05 -1.96
N HIS A 86 -8.93 1.16 -1.79
CA HIS A 86 -9.04 -0.25 -2.14
C HIS A 86 -9.34 -1.17 -0.94
N ASN A 87 -9.69 -0.62 0.22
CA ASN A 87 -10.01 -1.36 1.45
C ASN A 87 -8.91 -2.36 1.85
N LEU A 88 -7.65 -1.94 1.73
CA LEU A 88 -6.45 -2.72 2.07
C LEU A 88 -5.91 -2.29 3.44
N LYS A 89 -5.48 -3.28 4.23
CA LYS A 89 -4.61 -3.00 5.38
C LYS A 89 -3.18 -2.79 4.92
N ILE A 90 -2.38 -2.12 5.73
CA ILE A 90 -0.97 -1.89 5.41
C ILE A 90 -0.09 -2.81 6.24
N ARG A 91 0.88 -3.46 5.60
CA ARG A 91 1.93 -4.24 6.25
C ARG A 91 3.30 -3.68 5.92
N VAL A 92 4.00 -3.24 6.96
CA VAL A 92 5.34 -2.67 6.85
C VAL A 92 6.37 -3.73 7.23
N ILE A 93 7.28 -4.04 6.32
CA ILE A 93 8.51 -4.74 6.64
C ILE A 93 9.58 -3.70 6.92
N VAL A 94 10.36 -3.89 7.98
CA VAL A 94 11.39 -2.91 8.40
C VAL A 94 12.76 -3.54 8.20
N LEU A 95 13.63 -2.84 7.47
CA LEU A 95 14.97 -3.30 7.09
C LEU A 95 14.93 -4.61 6.29
N ARG A 96 15.71 -5.62 6.71
CA ARG A 96 15.78 -6.96 6.10
C ARG A 96 15.14 -8.02 6.99
N LYS A 97 14.23 -7.63 7.90
CA LYS A 97 13.57 -8.58 8.79
C LYS A 97 12.54 -9.38 8.00
N VAL A 98 12.80 -10.67 7.87
CA VAL A 98 11.92 -11.60 7.13
C VAL A 98 10.95 -12.33 8.05
N ASP A 99 11.19 -12.30 9.36
CA ASP A 99 10.46 -13.06 10.39
C ASP A 99 9.23 -12.35 10.94
N ARG A 100 9.03 -11.08 10.55
CA ARG A 100 7.95 -10.24 11.04
C ARG A 100 7.63 -9.07 10.11
N CYS A 101 6.39 -8.60 10.18
CA CYS A 101 5.97 -7.30 9.67
C CYS A 101 5.09 -6.57 10.69
N TYR A 102 4.70 -5.35 10.36
CA TYR A 102 3.92 -4.46 11.22
C TYR A 102 2.66 -4.04 10.48
N GLU A 103 1.51 -4.51 10.97
CA GLU A 103 0.20 -4.27 10.37
C GLU A 103 -0.47 -3.05 10.99
N VAL A 104 -1.12 -2.23 10.17
CA VAL A 104 -1.94 -1.11 10.62
C VAL A 104 -3.07 -0.81 9.63
N ASP A 105 -4.10 -0.17 10.15
CA ASP A 105 -5.17 0.42 9.36
C ASP A 105 -4.70 1.74 8.69
N PRO A 106 -4.96 1.93 7.37
CA PRO A 106 -4.54 3.15 6.69
C PRO A 106 -5.22 4.42 7.23
N ASP A 107 -6.49 4.35 7.67
CA ASP A 107 -7.21 5.51 8.19
C ASP A 107 -6.61 6.00 9.51
N LEU A 108 -6.27 5.06 10.40
CA LEU A 108 -5.56 5.40 11.63
C LEU A 108 -4.25 6.14 11.34
N TRP A 109 -3.48 5.68 10.34
CA TRP A 109 -2.23 6.32 9.94
C TRP A 109 -2.46 7.73 9.39
N ILE A 110 -3.43 7.88 8.47
CA ILE A 110 -3.77 9.16 7.84
C ILE A 110 -4.23 10.16 8.91
N VAL A 111 -5.24 9.79 9.70
CA VAL A 111 -5.86 10.66 10.71
C VAL A 111 -4.84 11.10 11.75
N PHE A 112 -4.01 10.18 12.24
CA PHE A 112 -2.97 10.53 13.20
C PHE A 112 -2.00 11.56 12.62
N ALA A 113 -1.48 11.32 11.41
CA ALA A 113 -0.48 12.18 10.79
C ALA A 113 -1.03 13.58 10.48
N GLU A 114 -2.29 13.67 10.03
CA GLU A 114 -2.93 14.96 9.74
C GLU A 114 -3.27 15.72 11.02
N THR A 115 -3.82 15.04 12.04
CA THR A 115 -4.21 15.65 13.32
C THR A 115 -3.00 16.17 14.10
N THR A 116 -1.91 15.39 14.13
CA THR A 116 -0.68 15.76 14.86
C THR A 116 0.31 16.55 13.99
N LYS A 117 -0.05 16.82 12.73
CA LYS A 117 0.82 17.46 11.73
C LYS A 117 2.17 16.72 11.58
N SER A 118 2.19 15.41 11.80
CA SER A 118 3.40 14.60 11.74
C SER A 118 3.74 14.13 10.33
N ILE A 119 4.03 15.11 9.48
CA ILE A 119 4.32 14.92 8.06
C ILE A 119 5.75 15.40 7.82
N ASN A 120 6.61 14.50 7.35
CA ASN A 120 7.98 14.78 6.97
C ASN A 120 8.08 14.98 5.45
N GLN A 121 8.87 15.94 4.99
CA GLN A 121 9.09 16.14 3.56
C GLN A 121 10.38 15.41 3.15
N ARG A 122 10.29 14.52 2.15
CA ARG A 122 11.46 13.91 1.52
C ARG A 122 11.38 14.13 0.01
N ASN A 123 12.32 14.91 -0.54
CA ASN A 123 12.37 15.22 -1.98
C ASN A 123 11.03 15.76 -2.53
N GLY A 124 10.37 16.65 -1.77
CA GLY A 124 9.06 17.21 -2.12
C GLY A 124 7.87 16.25 -1.96
N ILE A 125 8.09 15.06 -1.41
CA ILE A 125 7.05 14.06 -1.17
C ILE A 125 6.66 14.09 0.31
N PRO A 126 5.37 14.26 0.65
CA PRO A 126 4.91 14.17 2.02
C PRO A 126 4.92 12.71 2.50
N ILE A 127 5.70 12.47 3.55
CA ILE A 127 5.80 11.21 4.27
C ILE A 127 5.03 11.34 5.58
N TYR A 128 3.91 10.65 5.67
CA TYR A 128 3.05 10.63 6.83
C TYR A 128 3.64 9.69 7.87
N LEU A 129 3.87 10.19 9.07
CA LEU A 129 4.49 9.43 10.16
C LEU A 129 3.43 8.93 11.13
N LEU A 130 3.56 7.68 11.56
CA LEU A 130 2.77 7.09 12.64
C LEU A 130 3.72 6.45 13.67
N PRO A 131 3.51 6.67 14.99
CA PRO A 131 4.32 6.03 16.01
C PRO A 131 4.20 4.52 15.90
N TRP A 132 5.34 3.83 15.99
CA TRP A 132 5.43 2.38 15.81
C TRP A 132 4.57 1.60 16.80
N SER A 133 4.36 2.16 18.00
CA SER A 133 3.45 1.62 19.02
C SER A 133 2.00 1.39 18.55
N TYR A 134 1.54 2.02 17.47
CA TYR A 134 0.20 1.79 16.90
C TYR A 134 0.13 0.57 15.98
N PHE A 135 1.25 -0.04 15.63
CA PHE A 135 1.29 -1.18 14.73
C PHE A 135 1.18 -2.49 15.48
N LYS A 136 0.41 -3.42 14.94
CA LYS A 136 0.39 -4.80 15.40
C LYS A 136 1.55 -5.57 14.76
N THR A 137 2.42 -6.16 15.58
CA THR A 137 3.44 -7.10 15.09
C THR A 137 2.77 -8.37 14.59
N VAL A 138 3.11 -8.78 13.37
CA VAL A 138 2.68 -10.04 12.77
C VAL A 138 3.92 -10.86 12.47
N HIS A 139 4.01 -12.05 13.06
CA HIS A 139 5.10 -12.99 12.83
C HIS A 139 4.78 -13.92 11.64
N GLY A 140 5.81 -14.29 10.88
CA GLY A 140 5.69 -15.15 9.70
C GLY A 140 6.92 -15.05 8.81
N ASP A 141 6.95 -15.82 7.73
CA ASP A 141 7.99 -15.69 6.70
C ASP A 141 7.54 -14.73 5.59
N PHE A 142 8.24 -13.60 5.48
CA PHE A 142 8.01 -12.54 4.50
C PHE A 142 9.11 -12.46 3.44
N SER A 143 9.96 -13.48 3.32
CA SER A 143 11.03 -13.55 2.31
C SER A 143 10.49 -13.40 0.89
N TYR A 144 9.38 -14.08 0.58
CA TYR A 144 8.69 -13.98 -0.71
C TYR A 144 8.22 -12.55 -1.04
N ILE A 145 7.63 -11.85 -0.05
CA ILE A 145 7.20 -10.45 -0.20
C ILE A 145 8.39 -9.56 -0.55
N LEU A 146 9.50 -9.70 0.17
CA LEU A 146 10.71 -8.90 -0.06
C LEU A 146 11.31 -9.15 -1.44
N LYS A 147 11.38 -10.41 -1.87
CA LYS A 147 11.80 -10.79 -3.22
C LYS A 147 10.91 -10.14 -4.27
N ARG A 148 9.59 -10.17 -4.09
CA ARG A 148 8.63 -9.56 -5.04
C ARG A 148 8.64 -8.04 -5.03
N LEU A 149 8.95 -7.39 -3.91
CA LEU A 149 9.22 -5.95 -3.91
C LEU A 149 10.45 -5.57 -4.76
N GLY A 150 11.23 -6.56 -5.22
CA GLY A 150 12.33 -6.37 -6.17
C GLY A 150 13.55 -5.79 -5.49
N ASN A 151 13.91 -6.39 -4.36
CA ASN A 151 14.99 -5.97 -3.48
C ASN A 151 15.94 -7.12 -3.14
N GLU A 152 16.30 -7.93 -4.15
CA GLU A 152 17.46 -8.83 -4.11
C GLU A 152 18.75 -8.03 -4.31
#